data_AF-A0A7W1GRX2-F1
#
_entry.id   AF-A0A7W1GRX2-F1
#
_cell.length_a   1.000
_cell.length_b   1.000
_cell.length_c   1.000
_cell.angle_alpha   90.00
_cell.angle_beta   90.00
_cell.angle_gamma   90.00
#
_symmetry.space_group_name_H-M   'P 1'
#
loop_
_entity.id
_entity.type
_entity.pdbx_description
1 polymer ?
#
loop_
_entity_poly.entity_id
_entity_poly.type
_entity_poly.pdbx_seq_one_letter_code
_entity_poly.pdbx_strand_id
1 'polypeptide(L)'
;MEVVLWTRTPEGVDVVLPALVYAKVLEEHAAVADLSLIDRTVRDPHERRPDTRPGRERFLRREAGLWVLAVVEFGEVPTIIVTVFAAYPFWVDRG
;
A
#
# COMPACT_ATOMS: atom_id res chain seq x y z
N MET A 1 16.59 -9.27 -3.95
CA MET A 1 15.65 -8.13 -3.96
C MET A 1 15.98 -7.26 -2.77
N GLU A 2 16.31 -5.99 -2.98
CA GLU A 2 16.52 -5.04 -1.89
C GLU A 2 15.16 -4.59 -1.34
N VAL A 3 15.01 -4.58 -0.01
CA VAL A 3 13.76 -4.25 0.68
C VAL A 3 13.98 -3.01 1.53
N VAL A 4 13.10 -2.01 1.39
CA VAL A 4 13.18 -0.75 2.14
C VAL A 4 12.22 -0.68 3.32
N LEU A 5 11.19 -1.53 3.33
CA LEU A 5 10.23 -1.63 4.43
C LEU A 5 9.78 -3.08 4.60
N TRP A 6 9.78 -3.54 5.85
CA TRP A 6 9.10 -4.75 6.30
C TRP A 6 7.91 -4.33 7.17
N THR A 7 6.74 -4.86 6.86
CA THR A 7 5.54 -4.63 7.64
C THR A 7 4.69 -5.89 7.68
N ARG A 8 3.51 -5.79 8.31
CA ARG A 8 2.62 -6.92 8.53
C ARG A 8 1.18 -6.44 8.43
N THR A 9 0.32 -7.21 7.76
CA THR A 9 -1.13 -6.92 7.71
C THR A 9 -1.77 -7.12 9.09
N PRO A 10 -3.01 -6.65 9.32
CA PRO A 10 -3.73 -6.91 10.57
C PRO A 10 -3.86 -8.41 10.91
N GLU A 11 -3.91 -9.27 9.90
CA GLU A 11 -4.01 -10.74 10.04
C GLU A 11 -2.68 -11.42 10.37
N GLY A 12 -1.59 -10.66 10.39
CA GLY A 12 -0.28 -11.18 10.70
C GLY A 12 0.54 -11.62 9.48
N VAL A 13 0.10 -11.35 8.26
CA VAL A 13 0.84 -11.69 7.03
C VAL A 13 2.00 -10.72 6.83
N ASP A 14 3.22 -11.23 6.69
CA ASP A 14 4.39 -10.40 6.40
C ASP A 14 4.32 -9.84 4.98
N VAL A 15 4.59 -8.54 4.85
CA VAL A 15 4.56 -7.79 3.59
C VAL A 15 5.83 -6.96 3.46
N VAL A 16 6.42 -6.93 2.26
CA VAL A 16 7.61 -6.13 1.98
C VAL A 16 7.36 -5.06 0.94
N LEU A 17 8.09 -3.94 1.05
CA LEU A 17 8.22 -2.96 -0.02
C LEU A 17 9.59 -3.11 -0.69
N PRO A 18 9.65 -3.60 -1.94
CA PRO A 18 10.89 -3.64 -2.70
C PRO A 18 11.41 -2.23 -3.01
N ALA A 19 12.73 -2.04 -2.97
CA ALA A 19 13.37 -0.75 -3.28
C ALA A 19 12.99 -0.22 -4.67
N LEU A 20 12.87 -1.11 -5.66
CA LEU A 20 12.45 -0.75 -7.02
C LEU A 20 11.03 -0.21 -7.08
N VAL A 21 10.11 -0.75 -6.28
CA VAL A 21 8.73 -0.24 -6.18
C VAL A 21 8.75 1.11 -5.48
N TYR A 22 9.50 1.25 -4.39
CA TYR A 22 9.60 2.52 -3.67
C TYR A 22 10.21 3.64 -4.53
N ALA A 23 11.20 3.33 -5.36
CA ALA A 23 11.75 4.31 -6.31
C ALA A 23 10.68 4.88 -7.25
N LYS A 24 9.76 4.04 -7.75
CA LYS A 24 8.62 4.50 -8.56
C LYS A 24 7.63 5.34 -7.76
N VAL A 25 7.37 4.96 -6.51
CA VAL A 25 6.51 5.77 -5.61
C VAL A 25 7.14 7.14 -5.36
N LEU A 26 8.46 7.23 -5.17
CA LEU A 26 9.16 8.51 -5.03
C LEU A 26 9.04 9.38 -6.30
N GLU A 27 9.16 8.77 -7.48
CA GLU A 27 9.08 9.47 -8.77
C GLU A 27 7.65 9.95 -9.10
N GLU A 28 6.66 9.07 -8.95
CA GLU A 28 5.31 9.31 -9.45
C GLU A 28 4.34 9.80 -8.36
N HIS A 29 4.63 9.51 -7.09
CA HIS A 29 3.71 9.65 -5.96
C HIS A 29 4.39 10.22 -4.70
N ALA A 30 5.31 11.18 -4.89
CA ALA A 30 6.13 11.77 -3.82
C ALA A 30 5.33 12.22 -2.57
N ALA A 31 4.08 12.66 -2.73
CA ALA A 31 3.21 13.08 -1.64
C ALA A 31 2.87 11.97 -0.62
N VAL A 32 3.00 10.69 -1.00
CA VAL A 32 2.75 9.54 -0.10
C VAL A 32 4.01 8.70 0.11
N ALA A 33 5.18 9.15 -0.36
CA ALA A 33 6.44 8.41 -0.29
C ALA A 33 7.10 8.46 1.10
N ASP A 34 6.31 8.49 2.18
CA ASP A 34 6.76 8.37 3.56
C ASP A 34 6.64 6.90 4.00
N LEU A 35 7.78 6.25 4.28
CA LEU A 35 7.81 4.84 4.70
C LEU A 35 6.99 4.57 5.97
N SER A 36 6.92 5.52 6.90
CA SER A 36 6.12 5.37 8.12
C SER A 36 4.63 5.44 7.82
N LEU A 37 4.23 6.27 6.84
CA LEU A 37 2.85 6.36 6.39
C LEU A 37 2.43 5.09 5.63
N ILE A 38 3.31 4.57 4.77
CA ILE A 38 3.11 3.32 4.05
C ILE A 38 2.97 2.15 5.04
N ASP A 39 3.86 2.08 6.04
CA ASP A 39 3.81 1.08 7.11
C ASP A 39 2.46 1.08 7.83
N ARG A 40 2.00 2.25 8.30
CA ARG A 40 0.70 2.39 8.97
C ARG A 40 -0.47 2.04 8.05
N THR A 41 -0.36 2.35 6.76
CA THR A 41 -1.42 2.07 5.79
C THR A 41 -1.64 0.55 5.64
N VAL A 42 -0.57 -0.24 5.66
CA VAL A 42 -0.67 -1.71 5.58
C VAL A 42 -1.01 -2.33 6.93
N ARG A 43 -0.38 -1.86 8.02
CA ARG A 43 -0.55 -2.43 9.37
C ARG A 43 -1.90 -2.12 10.01
N ASP A 44 -2.43 -0.93 9.76
CA ASP A 44 -3.66 -0.41 10.36
C ASP A 44 -4.46 0.39 9.31
N PRO A 45 -5.00 -0.27 8.28
CA PRO A 45 -5.84 0.38 7.29
C PRO A 45 -7.19 0.77 7.91
N HIS A 46 -7.75 1.89 7.47
CA HIS A 46 -9.14 2.22 7.77
C HIS A 46 -10.11 1.36 6.94
N GLU A 47 -9.70 0.98 5.72
CA GLU A 47 -10.52 0.17 4.83
C GLU A 47 -9.64 -0.76 3.97
N ARG A 48 -10.21 -1.92 3.61
CA ARG A 48 -9.62 -2.84 2.64
C ARG A 48 -10.61 -3.18 1.53
N ARG A 49 -10.10 -3.32 0.31
CA ARG A 49 -10.90 -3.69 -0.87
C ARG A 49 -10.15 -4.68 -1.76
N PRO A 50 -10.86 -5.55 -2.49
CA PRO A 50 -10.24 -6.29 -3.57
C PRO A 50 -9.69 -5.33 -4.64
N ASP A 51 -8.58 -5.69 -5.26
CA ASP A 51 -8.11 -5.04 -6.48
C ASP A 51 -8.74 -5.70 -7.72
N THR A 52 -8.72 -5.01 -8.86
CA THR A 52 -9.22 -5.57 -10.12
C THR A 52 -8.36 -6.73 -10.62
N ARG A 53 -7.09 -6.81 -10.21
CA ARG A 53 -6.21 -7.95 -10.49
C ARG A 53 -6.36 -9.02 -9.39
N PRO A 54 -6.62 -10.29 -9.75
CA PRO A 54 -6.68 -11.38 -8.79
C PRO A 54 -5.41 -11.49 -7.94
N GLY A 55 -5.57 -11.91 -6.67
CA GLY A 55 -4.46 -12.03 -5.73
C GLY A 55 -3.95 -10.70 -5.19
N ARG A 56 -4.65 -9.58 -5.45
CA ARG A 56 -4.28 -8.27 -4.91
C ARG A 56 -5.39 -7.65 -4.08
N GLU A 57 -4.98 -6.91 -3.07
CA GLU A 57 -5.88 -6.09 -2.25
C GLU A 57 -5.36 -4.66 -2.12
N ARG A 58 -6.28 -3.75 -1.83
CA ARG A 58 -6.05 -2.34 -1.59
C ARG A 58 -6.23 -2.05 -0.11
N PHE A 59 -5.21 -1.47 0.50
CA PHE A 59 -5.20 -1.02 1.89
C PHE A 59 -5.31 0.50 1.88
N LEU A 60 -6.39 1.04 2.44
CA LEU A 60 -6.67 2.46 2.43
C LEU A 60 -6.56 3.04 3.84
N ARG A 61 -5.84 4.16 3.95
CA ARG A 61 -5.73 4.94 5.19
C ARG A 61 -5.95 6.41 4.90
N ARG A 62 -6.67 7.10 5.77
CA ARG A 62 -6.86 8.55 5.70
C ARG A 62 -5.92 9.23 6.68
N GLU A 63 -5.04 10.09 6.19
CA GLU A 63 -4.08 10.83 7.01
C GLU A 63 -3.98 12.27 6.51
N ALA A 64 -4.04 13.25 7.42
CA ALA A 64 -3.89 14.68 7.09
C ALA A 64 -4.77 15.18 5.92
N GLY A 65 -5.98 14.64 5.75
CA GLY A 65 -6.90 15.02 4.69
C GLY A 65 -6.66 14.33 3.33
N LEU A 66 -5.66 13.46 3.23
CA LEU A 66 -5.33 12.65 2.07
C LEU A 66 -5.77 11.20 2.30
N TRP A 67 -6.24 10.51 1.26
CA TRP A 67 -6.31 9.05 1.28
C TRP A 67 -5.04 8.46 0.68
N VAL A 68 -4.41 7.57 1.42
CA VAL A 68 -3.27 6.75 0.97
C VAL A 68 -3.81 5.38 0.63
N LEU A 69 -3.43 4.86 -0.52
CA LEU A 69 -3.80 3.54 -0.98
C LEU A 69 -2.53 2.75 -1.29
N ALA A 70 -2.29 1.68 -0.54
CA ALA A 70 -1.25 0.70 -0.82
C ALA A 70 -1.86 -0.54 -1.48
N VAL A 71 -1.30 -0.99 -2.60
CA VAL A 71 -1.73 -2.23 -3.26
C VAL A 71 -0.77 -3.33 -2.87
N VAL A 72 -1.30 -4.43 -2.33
CA VAL A 72 -0.55 -5.58 -1.85
C VAL A 72 -0.91 -6.80 -2.71
N GLU A 73 0.10 -7.50 -3.21
CA GLU A 73 -0.04 -8.74 -3.98
C GLU A 73 0.31 -9.95 -3.12
N PHE A 74 -0.69 -10.79 -2.88
CA PHE A 74 -0.64 -12.04 -2.13
C PHE A 74 -0.50 -13.19 -3.12
N GLY A 75 0.64 -13.87 -3.14
CA GLY A 75 0.84 -15.03 -4.00
C GLY A 75 2.27 -15.56 -4.04
N GLU A 76 3.26 -14.66 -4.07
CA GLU A 76 4.66 -15.03 -3.89
C GLU A 76 5.07 -14.79 -2.44
N VAL A 77 5.93 -15.64 -1.87
CA VAL A 77 6.53 -15.40 -0.54
C VAL A 77 7.87 -14.70 -0.79
N PRO A 78 8.05 -13.45 -0.33
CA PRO A 78 7.15 -12.67 0.52
C PRO A 78 6.04 -11.95 -0.27
N THR A 79 4.89 -11.74 0.37
CA THR A 79 3.83 -10.82 -0.12
C THR A 79 4.43 -9.43 -0.34
N ILE A 80 4.08 -8.76 -1.44
CA ILE A 80 4.73 -7.50 -1.83
C ILE A 80 3.75 -6.34 -1.93
N ILE A 81 4.20 -5.15 -1.53
CA ILE A 81 3.58 -3.89 -1.96
C ILE A 81 4.00 -3.65 -3.41
N VAL A 82 3.03 -3.52 -4.32
CA VAL A 82 3.29 -3.31 -5.76
C VAL A 82 3.18 -1.85 -6.19
N THR A 83 2.47 -1.02 -5.42
CA THR A 83 2.44 0.44 -5.57
C THR A 83 1.80 1.10 -4.34
N VAL A 84 2.04 2.39 -4.15
CA VAL A 84 1.34 3.26 -3.20
C VAL A 84 1.05 4.59 -3.87
N PHE A 85 -0.16 5.11 -3.75
CA PHE A 85 -0.53 6.41 -4.31
C PHE A 85 -1.57 7.14 -3.47
N ALA A 86 -1.69 8.44 -3.71
CA ALA A 86 -2.77 9.26 -3.19
C ALA A 86 -4.08 8.92 -3.91
N ALA A 87 -5.07 8.44 -3.17
CA ALA A 87 -6.43 8.33 -3.66
C ALA A 87 -7.19 9.63 -3.40
N TYR A 88 -7.97 10.09 -4.38
CA TYR A 88 -8.91 11.18 -4.18
C TYR A 88 -10.27 10.63 -3.70
N PRO A 89 -11.07 11.41 -2.95
CA PRO A 89 -12.33 10.96 -2.35
C PRO A 89 -13.29 10.28 -3.35
N PHE A 90 -13.29 10.72 -4.61
CA PHE A 90 -14.17 10.19 -5.65
C PHE A 90 -13.91 8.72 -6.03
N TRP A 91 -12.78 8.13 -5.64
CA TRP A 91 -12.49 6.71 -5.84
C TRP A 91 -12.98 5.82 -4.69
N VAL A 92 -13.27 6.40 -3.53
CA VAL A 92 -13.70 5.66 -2.32
C VAL A 92 -15.23 5.46 -2.34
N ASP A 93 -16.00 6.40 -2.88
CA ASP A 93 -17.48 6.35 -2.81
C ASP A 93 -18.18 5.51 -3.91
N ARG A 94 -17.44 4.82 -4.77
CA ARG A 94 -18.00 3.82 -5.71
C ARG A 94 -17.41 2.44 -5.46
N GLY A 95 -17.87 1.81 -4.39
CA GLY A 95 -17.78 0.37 -4.14
C GLY A 95 -19.17 -0.23 -4.11
#